data_AF-A0A536BK04-F1
#
_entry.id   AF-A0A536BK04-F1
#
_cell.length_a   1.000
_cell.length_b   1.000
_cell.length_c   1.000
_cell.angle_alpha   90.00
_cell.angle_beta   90.00
_cell.angle_gamma   90.00
#
_symmetry.space_group_name_H-M   'P 1'
#
loop_
_entity.id
_entity.type
_entity.pdbx_description
1 polymer ?
#
loop_
_entity_poly.entity_id
_entity_poly.type
_entity_poly.pdbx_seq_one_letter_code
_entity_poly.pdbx_strand_id
1 'polypeptide(L)'
;DAVACAKRRERAHDDGRSVLVHGDIHEANALQAADGTFKLIDPDGLRAEPACDLGTIVRCTPDAGDDLRARTRRLAARTGVDVAAIWEWGTVHRIMGGLNSARIGFQPFSRLLLAEADRLTQTG
;
A
#
# COMPACT_ATOMS: atom_id res chain seq x y z
N ASP A 1 15.77 -6.05 -1.46
CA ASP A 1 15.59 -4.68 -0.93
C ASP A 1 14.28 -4.09 -1.41
N ALA A 2 13.91 -2.92 -0.89
CA ALA A 2 12.66 -2.22 -1.18
C ALA A 2 12.53 -1.82 -2.65
N VAL A 3 13.63 -1.42 -3.30
CA VAL A 3 13.66 -1.07 -4.74
C VAL A 3 13.37 -2.30 -5.61
N ALA A 4 13.81 -3.49 -5.20
CA ALA A 4 13.53 -4.74 -5.90
C ALA A 4 12.03 -5.07 -5.90
N CYS A 5 11.28 -4.69 -4.86
CA CYS A 5 9.81 -4.79 -4.84
C CYS A 5 9.20 -3.94 -5.96
N ALA A 6 9.61 -2.67 -6.08
CA ALA A 6 9.16 -1.77 -7.14
C ALA A 6 9.45 -2.34 -8.54
N LYS A 7 10.68 -2.82 -8.76
CA LYS A 7 11.08 -3.45 -10.03
C LYS A 7 10.27 -4.73 -10.35
N ARG A 8 9.83 -5.49 -9.35
CA ARG A 8 8.97 -6.66 -9.56
C ARG A 8 7.55 -6.25 -9.93
N ARG A 9 6.98 -5.22 -9.29
CA ARG A 9 5.67 -4.65 -9.67
C ARG A 9 5.69 -4.08 -11.09
N GLU A 10 6.73 -3.33 -11.44
CA GLU A 10 6.93 -2.82 -12.81
C GLU A 10 6.93 -3.96 -13.85
N ARG A 11 7.69 -5.03 -13.61
CA ARG A 11 7.72 -6.20 -14.52
C ARG A 11 6.42 -7.00 -14.55
N ALA A 12 5.67 -7.01 -13.46
CA ALA A 12 4.38 -7.71 -13.35
C ALA A 12 3.22 -6.88 -13.92
N HIS A 13 3.46 -5.62 -14.28
CA HIS A 13 2.45 -4.75 -14.85
C HIS A 13 1.89 -5.34 -16.15
N ASP A 14 0.58 -5.42 -16.21
CA ASP A 14 -0.17 -5.94 -17.34
C ASP A 14 -1.44 -5.09 -17.51
N ASP A 15 -1.52 -4.40 -18.65
CA ASP A 15 -2.68 -3.60 -19.01
C ASP A 15 -3.95 -4.44 -19.09
N GLY A 16 -3.90 -5.72 -19.46
CA GLY A 16 -5.09 -6.58 -19.52
C GLY A 16 -5.66 -6.93 -18.14
N ARG A 17 -4.84 -6.82 -17.09
CA ARG A 17 -5.20 -7.19 -15.70
C ARG A 17 -5.35 -5.99 -14.78
N SER A 18 -5.03 -4.79 -15.27
CA SER A 18 -5.14 -3.57 -14.48
C SER A 18 -6.58 -3.10 -14.34
N VAL A 19 -6.94 -2.70 -13.12
CA VAL A 19 -8.28 -2.24 -12.72
C VAL A 19 -8.23 -0.76 -12.33
N LEU A 20 -9.40 -0.11 -12.28
CA LEU A 20 -9.52 1.20 -11.64
C LEU A 20 -9.30 1.01 -10.14
N VAL A 21 -8.28 1.68 -9.60
CA VAL A 21 -7.94 1.67 -8.17
C VAL A 21 -8.30 3.00 -7.53
N HIS A 22 -8.55 2.99 -6.23
CA HIS A 22 -8.71 4.21 -5.44
C HIS A 22 -7.40 5.00 -5.39
N GLY A 23 -6.25 4.32 -5.27
CA GLY A 23 -4.92 4.93 -5.15
C GLY A 23 -4.53 5.28 -3.72
N ASP A 24 -5.49 5.72 -2.90
CA ASP A 24 -5.27 6.08 -1.50
C ASP A 24 -6.31 5.51 -0.52
N ILE A 25 -6.59 4.20 -0.61
CA ILE A 25 -7.58 3.52 0.24
C ILE A 25 -7.05 3.28 1.66
N HIS A 26 -7.37 4.20 2.58
CA HIS A 26 -7.02 4.10 4.01
C HIS A 26 -8.16 4.55 4.92
N GLU A 27 -8.03 4.32 6.23
CA GLU A 27 -9.09 4.55 7.21
C GLU A 27 -9.60 5.99 7.23
N ALA A 28 -8.73 7.00 7.04
CA ALA A 28 -9.17 8.39 6.98
C ALA A 28 -9.97 8.75 5.71
N ASN A 29 -9.91 7.91 4.67
CA ASN A 29 -10.70 8.04 3.43
C ASN A 29 -11.92 7.12 3.42
N ALA A 30 -12.19 6.39 4.51
CA ALA A 30 -13.34 5.52 4.67
C ALA A 30 -14.35 6.14 5.66
N LEU A 31 -15.45 6.67 5.14
CA LEU A 31 -16.52 7.25 5.95
C LEU A 31 -17.64 6.25 6.18
N GLN A 32 -18.07 6.11 7.43
CA GLN A 32 -19.23 5.30 7.77
C GLN A 32 -20.52 6.06 7.44
N ALA A 33 -21.40 5.45 6.66
CA ALA A 33 -22.74 5.96 6.37
C ALA A 33 -23.72 5.64 7.50
N ALA A 34 -24.87 6.31 7.51
CA ALA A 34 -25.90 6.14 8.54
C ALA A 34 -26.47 4.70 8.63
N ASP A 35 -26.39 3.93 7.53
CA ASP A 35 -26.81 2.53 7.46
C ASP A 35 -25.74 1.53 7.95
N GLY A 36 -24.61 2.03 8.46
CA GLY A 36 -23.48 1.23 8.94
C GLY A 36 -22.54 0.74 7.84
N THR A 37 -22.81 1.03 6.55
CA THR A 37 -21.89 0.75 5.44
C THR A 37 -20.76 1.78 5.39
N PHE A 38 -19.74 1.53 4.57
CA PHE A 38 -18.63 2.47 4.37
C PHE A 38 -18.59 2.96 2.92
N LYS A 39 -18.29 4.24 2.76
CA LYS A 39 -18.04 4.89 1.47
C LYS A 39 -16.63 5.43 1.45
N LEU A 40 -15.96 5.29 0.31
CA LEU A 40 -14.63 5.83 0.08
C LEU A 40 -14.72 7.23 -0.50
N ILE A 41 -13.78 8.10 -0.13
CA ILE A 41 -13.65 9.48 -0.61
C ILE A 41 -12.21 9.76 -1.04
N ASP A 42 -12.02 10.82 -1.82
CA ASP A 42 -10.71 11.29 -2.30
C ASP A 42 -9.93 10.26 -3.15
N PRO A 43 -10.52 9.74 -4.25
CA PRO A 43 -9.82 8.81 -5.13
C PRO A 43 -8.83 9.55 -6.04
N ASP A 44 -7.62 8.99 -6.21
CA ASP A 44 -6.69 9.39 -7.27
C ASP A 44 -7.20 8.93 -8.66
N GLY A 45 -7.91 7.80 -8.70
CA GLY A 45 -8.55 7.28 -9.92
C GLY A 45 -7.57 6.68 -10.94
N LEU A 46 -6.55 5.96 -10.47
CA LEU A 46 -5.49 5.39 -11.30
C LEU A 46 -5.86 4.02 -11.88
N ARG A 47 -5.11 3.57 -12.89
CA ARG A 47 -5.20 2.21 -13.43
C ARG A 47 -3.98 1.40 -13.01
N ALA A 48 -4.17 0.35 -12.22
CA ALA A 48 -3.08 -0.44 -11.66
C ALA A 48 -3.48 -1.90 -11.35
N GLU A 49 -2.52 -2.71 -10.89
CA GLU A 49 -2.81 -4.03 -10.34
C GLU A 49 -3.80 -3.93 -9.16
N PRO A 50 -4.72 -4.89 -8.97
CA PRO A 50 -5.61 -4.90 -7.79
C PRO A 50 -4.86 -4.90 -6.45
N ALA A 51 -3.63 -5.41 -6.44
CA ALA A 51 -2.75 -5.42 -5.27
C ALA A 51 -2.31 -4.02 -4.83
N CYS A 52 -2.40 -3.01 -5.69
CA CYS A 52 -2.06 -1.62 -5.38
C CYS A 52 -2.87 -1.12 -4.19
N ASP A 53 -4.21 -1.09 -4.30
CA ASP A 53 -5.11 -0.64 -3.22
C ASP A 53 -4.94 -1.45 -1.93
N LEU A 54 -4.80 -2.78 -2.05
CA LEU A 54 -4.56 -3.64 -0.88
C LEU A 54 -3.21 -3.35 -0.21
N GLY A 55 -2.20 -2.97 -0.99
CA GLY A 55 -0.91 -2.52 -0.50
C GLY A 55 -1.01 -1.21 0.29
N THR A 56 -1.91 -0.29 -0.07
CA THR A 56 -2.16 0.93 0.70
C THR A 56 -2.66 0.61 2.11
N ILE A 57 -3.56 -0.36 2.25
CA ILE A 57 -4.05 -0.84 3.56
C ILE A 57 -2.91 -1.43 4.41
N VAL A 58 -1.89 -2.02 3.79
CA VAL A 58 -0.66 -2.52 4.46
C VAL A 58 0.34 -1.39 4.73
N ARG A 59 0.33 -0.30 3.95
CA ARG A 59 1.13 0.92 4.21
C ARG A 59 0.72 1.64 5.46
N CYS A 60 -0.58 1.88 5.63
CA CYS A 60 -1.15 2.88 6.56
C CYS A 60 -0.98 2.55 8.05
N THR A 61 0.02 1.76 8.41
CA THR A 61 0.19 1.28 9.77
C THR A 61 1.65 1.35 10.24
N PRO A 62 2.21 2.54 10.47
CA PRO A 62 3.16 2.71 11.54
C PRO A 62 2.40 2.53 12.87
N ASP A 63 2.88 1.64 13.74
CA ASP A 63 2.52 1.58 15.17
C ASP A 63 1.14 1.05 15.63
N ALA A 64 0.30 0.43 14.78
CA ALA A 64 -0.97 -0.15 15.30
C ALA A 64 -0.83 -1.47 16.08
N GLY A 65 0.40 -1.93 16.34
CA GLY A 65 0.67 -3.15 17.13
C GLY A 65 0.21 -4.46 16.47
N ASP A 66 -0.24 -4.44 15.21
CA ASP A 66 -0.74 -5.62 14.52
C ASP A 66 0.29 -6.23 13.56
N ASP A 67 0.24 -7.55 13.41
CA ASP A 67 1.12 -8.27 12.49
C ASP A 67 0.74 -7.98 11.03
N LEU A 68 1.54 -7.13 10.38
CA LEU A 68 1.42 -6.77 8.96
C LEU A 68 1.40 -8.00 8.04
N ARG A 69 2.15 -9.06 8.37
CA ARG A 69 2.13 -10.30 7.56
C ARG A 69 0.80 -11.01 7.70
N ALA A 70 0.28 -11.12 8.93
CA ALA A 70 -1.05 -11.68 9.15
C ALA A 70 -2.14 -10.85 8.45
N ARG A 71 -2.06 -9.51 8.50
CA ARG A 71 -2.97 -8.63 7.75
C ARG A 71 -2.92 -8.88 6.25
N THR A 72 -1.71 -8.92 5.68
CA THR A 72 -1.51 -9.18 4.24
C THR A 72 -2.11 -10.53 3.83
N ARG A 73 -1.90 -11.58 4.63
CA ARG A 73 -2.50 -12.91 4.39
C ARG A 73 -4.02 -12.87 4.46
N ARG A 74 -4.61 -12.14 5.42
CA ARG A 74 -6.08 -11.98 5.51
C ARG A 74 -6.64 -11.26 4.29
N LEU A 75 -5.96 -10.22 3.80
CA LEU A 75 -6.37 -9.52 2.57
C LEU A 75 -6.30 -10.44 1.35
N ALA A 76 -5.19 -11.18 1.19
CA ALA A 76 -5.04 -12.15 0.12
C ALA A 76 -6.16 -13.22 0.15
N ALA A 77 -6.43 -13.80 1.33
CA ALA A 77 -7.47 -14.81 1.50
C ALA A 77 -8.88 -14.29 1.16
N ARG A 78 -9.18 -13.02 1.46
CA ARG A 78 -10.51 -12.42 1.18
C ARG A 78 -10.71 -11.98 -0.26
N THR A 79 -9.63 -11.73 -0.99
CA THR A 79 -9.68 -11.10 -2.33
C THR A 79 -9.19 -12.02 -3.45
N GLY A 80 -8.46 -13.09 -3.12
CA GLY A 80 -7.79 -13.93 -4.11
C GLY A 80 -6.57 -13.28 -4.75
N VAL A 81 -6.18 -12.07 -4.32
CA VAL A 81 -4.99 -11.38 -4.83
C VAL A 81 -3.73 -11.98 -4.22
N ASP A 82 -2.66 -12.07 -5.02
CA ASP A 82 -1.38 -12.64 -4.60
C ASP A 82 -0.80 -11.92 -3.37
N VAL A 83 -0.44 -12.71 -2.35
CA VAL A 83 0.04 -12.18 -1.07
C VAL A 83 1.37 -11.44 -1.21
N ALA A 84 2.25 -11.88 -2.11
CA ALA A 84 3.52 -11.22 -2.34
C ALA A 84 3.32 -9.88 -3.07
N ALA A 85 2.40 -9.83 -4.04
CA ALA A 85 2.01 -8.59 -4.71
C ALA A 85 1.50 -7.52 -3.73
N ILE A 86 0.60 -7.89 -2.81
CA ILE A 86 0.07 -6.97 -1.80
C ILE A 86 1.20 -6.45 -0.91
N TRP A 87 2.08 -7.34 -0.43
CA TRP A 87 3.23 -6.96 0.40
C TRP A 87 4.19 -6.00 -0.31
N GLU A 88 4.49 -6.29 -1.57
CA GLU A 88 5.37 -5.48 -2.40
C GLU A 88 4.78 -4.10 -2.66
N TRP A 89 3.49 -4.01 -2.99
CA TRP A 89 2.81 -2.72 -3.12
C TRP A 89 2.80 -1.92 -1.80
N GLY A 90 2.60 -2.57 -0.66
CA GLY A 90 2.73 -1.91 0.65
C GLY A 90 4.14 -1.36 0.91
N THR A 91 5.17 -2.00 0.37
CA THR A 91 6.56 -1.50 0.42
C THR A 91 6.76 -0.33 -0.56
N VAL A 92 6.25 -0.45 -1.79
CA VAL A 92 6.34 0.59 -2.84
C VAL A 92 5.65 1.88 -2.38
N HIS A 93 4.47 1.80 -1.77
CA HIS A 93 3.79 2.99 -1.25
C HIS A 93 4.57 3.72 -0.16
N ARG A 94 5.35 3.01 0.66
CA ARG A 94 6.27 3.64 1.63
C ARG A 94 7.42 4.36 0.94
N ILE A 95 8.00 3.78 -0.12
CA ILE A 95 9.02 4.46 -0.94
C ILE A 95 8.43 5.73 -1.55
N MET A 96 7.28 5.64 -2.22
CA MET A 96 6.63 6.78 -2.88
C MET A 96 6.30 7.89 -1.87
N GLY A 97 5.69 7.53 -0.73
CA GLY A 97 5.39 8.49 0.33
C GLY A 97 6.65 9.12 0.92
N GLY A 98 7.71 8.34 1.13
CA GLY A 98 8.99 8.81 1.68
C GLY A 98 9.71 9.79 0.73
N LEU A 99 9.72 9.49 -0.57
CA LEU A 99 10.30 10.36 -1.61
C LEU A 99 9.47 11.64 -1.80
N ASN A 100 8.13 11.54 -1.86
CA ASN A 100 7.30 12.72 -1.98
C ASN A 100 7.44 13.63 -0.75
N SER A 101 7.48 13.06 0.45
CA SER A 101 7.72 13.79 1.71
C SER A 101 9.10 14.46 1.72
N ALA A 102 10.14 13.80 1.17
CA ALA A 102 11.47 14.40 1.04
C ALA A 102 11.43 15.64 0.13
N ARG A 103 10.75 15.53 -1.02
CA ARG A 103 10.63 16.60 -2.01
C ARG A 103 10.00 17.87 -1.44
N ILE A 104 9.06 17.74 -0.51
CA ILE A 104 8.39 18.88 0.14
C ILE A 104 9.02 19.29 1.48
N GLY A 105 10.15 18.70 1.86
CA GLY A 105 10.84 19.03 3.11
C GLY A 105 10.15 18.51 4.39
N PHE A 106 9.26 17.52 4.29
CA PHE A 106 8.46 17.03 5.41
C PHE A 106 9.21 15.96 6.24
N GLN A 107 10.17 16.45 7.02
CA GLN A 107 10.95 15.65 7.96
C GLN A 107 10.36 15.73 9.38
N PRO A 108 10.52 14.69 10.24
CA PRO A 108 11.27 13.45 10.01
C PRO A 108 10.49 12.35 9.26
N PHE A 109 9.24 12.61 8.89
CA PHE A 109 8.32 11.61 8.34
C PHE A 109 8.85 10.89 7.09
N SER A 110 9.49 11.63 6.18
CA SER A 110 10.16 11.07 5.00
C SER A 110 11.15 9.95 5.35
N ARG A 111 12.07 10.18 6.31
CA ARG A 111 13.08 9.18 6.71
C ARG A 111 12.44 7.95 7.36
N LEU A 112 11.38 8.15 8.15
CA LEU A 112 10.66 7.06 8.78
C LEU A 112 10.07 6.10 7.74
N LEU A 113 9.39 6.64 6.71
CA LEU A 113 8.80 5.81 5.66
C LEU A 113 9.85 5.02 4.87
N LEU A 114 10.98 5.64 4.53
CA LEU A 114 12.06 4.97 3.80
C LEU A 114 12.72 3.87 4.64
N ALA A 115 13.01 4.14 5.92
CA ALA A 115 13.57 3.14 6.83
C ALA A 115 12.62 1.95 7.04
N GLU A 116 11.32 2.21 7.13
CA GLU A 116 10.31 1.16 7.25
C GLU A 116 10.20 0.30 5.98
N ALA A 117 10.30 0.91 4.79
CA ALA A 117 10.35 0.17 3.53
C ALA A 117 11.53 -0.81 3.50
N ASP A 118 12.72 -0.38 3.95
CA ASP A 118 13.89 -1.25 4.03
C ASP A 118 13.70 -2.37 5.05
N ARG A 119 13.22 -2.06 6.27
CA ARG A 119 12.99 -3.03 7.36
C ARG A 119 12.10 -4.19 6.91
N LEU A 120 11.02 -3.90 6.18
CA LEU A 120 10.07 -4.90 5.68
C LEU A 120 10.66 -5.83 4.62
N THR A 121 11.78 -5.47 3.99
CA THR A 121 12.46 -6.33 3.02
C THR A 121 13.66 -7.08 3.57
N GLN A 122 14.09 -6.78 4.80
CA GLN A 122 15.21 -7.45 5.48
C GLN A 122 14.77 -8.62 6.34
N THR A 123 13.50 -8.67 6.78
CA THR A 123 12.96 -9.71 7.67
C THR A 123 12.42 -10.94 6.92
N GLY A 124 13.09 -11.33 5.83
CA GLY A 124 12.79 -12.55 5.06
C GLY A 124 13.25 -13.81 5.75
#